data_AF-A0ABD0NYJ8-F1
#
_entry.id   AF-A0ABD0NYJ8-F1
#
_cell.length_a   1.000
_cell.length_b   1.000
_cell.length_c   1.000
_cell.angle_alpha   90.00
_cell.angle_beta   90.00
_cell.angle_gamma   90.00
#
_symmetry.space_group_name_H-M   'P 1'
#
loop_
_entity.id
_entity.type
_entity.pdbx_description
1 polymer ?
#
loop_
_entity_poly.entity_id
_entity_poly.type
_entity_poly.pdbx_seq_one_letter_code
_entity_poly.pdbx_strand_id
1 'polypeptide(L)'
;PEGKDFSVHRLVLGTHTSDEQNHLVIASVQLPNDDAQFDASHYDSEKGEFGGFGSVSGKIEIEIKINHEGEVNRARYMPQNPCIIATKTPTSDVLVFDYTKHPSKP
;
A
#
# COMPACT_ATOMS: atom_id res chain seq x y z
N PRO A 1 -7.67 -10.70 10.08
CA PRO A 1 -8.53 -10.57 11.27
C PRO A 1 -9.07 -11.94 11.65
N GLU A 2 -9.32 -12.22 12.93
CA GLU A 2 -9.76 -13.57 13.35
C GLU A 2 -11.08 -13.93 12.64
N GLY A 3 -11.11 -15.10 12.00
CA GLY A 3 -12.28 -15.58 11.25
C GLY A 3 -12.53 -14.92 9.88
N LYS A 4 -11.58 -14.15 9.34
CA LYS A 4 -11.64 -13.63 7.96
C LYS A 4 -10.81 -14.49 7.00
N ASP A 5 -11.25 -14.55 5.76
CA ASP A 5 -10.62 -15.20 4.61
C ASP A 5 -9.44 -14.40 4.02
N PHE A 6 -9.02 -13.31 4.68
CA PHE A 6 -7.91 -12.47 4.26
C PHE A 6 -7.01 -12.07 5.44
N SER A 7 -5.75 -11.82 5.12
CA SER A 7 -4.76 -11.18 5.97
C SER A 7 -4.62 -9.70 5.58
N VAL A 8 -4.27 -8.85 6.55
CA VAL A 8 -3.98 -7.43 6.29
C VAL A 8 -2.47 -7.25 6.35
N HIS A 9 -1.90 -6.75 5.26
CA HIS A 9 -0.48 -6.42 5.14
C HIS A 9 -0.30 -4.93 4.93
N ARG A 10 0.88 -4.41 5.26
CA ARG A 10 1.26 -3.03 5.03
C ARG A 10 2.22 -2.94 3.85
N LEU A 11 2.01 -1.95 3.00
CA LEU A 11 2.87 -1.60 1.88
C LEU A 11 3.47 -0.21 2.10
N VAL A 12 4.74 -0.08 1.72
CA VAL A 12 5.42 1.21 1.61
C VAL A 12 5.58 1.51 0.12
N LEU A 13 4.94 2.57 -0.34
CA LEU A 13 4.88 3.00 -1.73
C LEU A 13 5.49 4.39 -1.87
N GLY A 14 5.98 4.71 -3.05
CA GLY A 14 6.55 6.00 -3.40
C GLY A 14 6.06 6.45 -4.76
N THR A 15 5.91 7.75 -4.97
CA THR A 15 5.49 8.30 -6.27
C THR A 15 6.69 8.76 -7.09
N HIS A 16 6.47 8.84 -8.40
CA HIS A 16 7.32 9.53 -9.37
C HIS A 16 6.40 10.34 -10.28
N THR A 17 6.31 11.64 -10.04
CA THR A 17 5.48 12.59 -10.78
C THR A 17 6.34 13.73 -11.34
N SER A 18 5.94 14.33 -12.47
CA SER A 18 6.67 15.45 -13.08
C SER A 18 6.40 16.77 -12.36
N ASP A 19 5.14 17.25 -12.38
CA ASP A 19 4.77 18.59 -11.89
C ASP A 19 3.85 18.55 -10.66
N GLU A 20 3.57 17.35 -10.14
CA GLU A 20 2.77 17.16 -8.94
C GLU A 20 3.65 16.87 -7.72
N GLN A 21 3.14 17.18 -6.52
CA GLN A 21 3.80 16.85 -5.26
C GLN A 21 4.04 15.33 -5.18
N ASN A 22 5.30 14.94 -4.98
CA ASN A 22 5.65 13.55 -4.72
C ASN A 22 5.35 13.18 -3.26
N HIS A 23 5.07 11.90 -3.01
CA HIS A 23 4.67 11.40 -1.71
C HIS A 23 5.32 10.07 -1.36
N LEU A 24 5.64 9.92 -0.07
CA LEU A 24 5.79 8.63 0.59
C LEU A 24 4.41 8.18 1.08
N VAL A 25 3.99 6.98 0.71
CA VAL A 25 2.66 6.46 0.96
C VAL A 25 2.75 5.16 1.75
N ILE A 26 2.00 5.08 2.85
CA ILE A 26 1.81 3.86 3.61
C ILE A 26 0.37 3.40 3.35
N ALA A 27 0.22 2.17 2.87
CA ALA A 27 -1.08 1.60 2.53
C ALA A 27 -1.27 0.25 3.24
N SER A 28 -2.51 -0.09 3.57
CA SER A 28 -2.90 -1.45 3.91
C SER A 28 -3.49 -2.16 2.71
N VAL A 29 -3.17 -3.45 2.58
CA VAL A 29 -3.70 -4.34 1.56
C VAL A 29 -4.30 -5.56 2.22
N GLN A 30 -5.48 -5.95 1.75
CA GLN A 30 -6.13 -7.20 2.13
C GLN A 30 -5.70 -8.28 1.12
N LEU A 31 -4.91 -9.25 1.58
CA LEU A 31 -4.51 -10.39 0.76
C LEU A 31 -5.37 -11.59 1.14
N PRO A 32 -6.00 -12.27 0.18
CA PRO A 32 -6.72 -13.52 0.48
C PRO A 32 -5.75 -14.54 1.10
N ASN A 33 -6.24 -15.29 2.08
CA ASN A 33 -5.50 -16.39 2.70
C ASN A 33 -5.37 -17.57 1.71
N ASP A 34 -4.41 -18.46 1.93
CA ASP A 34 -4.20 -19.63 1.06
C ASP A 34 -5.43 -20.54 0.97
N ASP A 35 -6.23 -20.60 2.04
CA ASP A 35 -7.48 -21.38 2.11
C ASP A 35 -8.72 -20.61 1.63
N ALA A 36 -8.56 -19.37 1.14
CA ALA A 36 -9.66 -18.57 0.62
C ALA A 36 -10.23 -19.23 -0.63
N GLN A 37 -11.46 -19.72 -0.53
CA GLN A 37 -12.13 -20.35 -1.67
C GLN A 37 -12.57 -19.28 -2.66
N PHE A 38 -12.14 -19.45 -3.90
CA PHE A 38 -12.57 -18.62 -5.01
C PHE A 38 -13.96 -19.06 -5.47
N ASP A 39 -14.97 -18.24 -5.24
CA ASP A 39 -16.34 -18.54 -5.65
C ASP A 39 -16.53 -18.27 -7.16
N ALA A 40 -16.43 -19.34 -7.94
CA ALA A 40 -16.57 -19.32 -9.40
C ALA A 40 -17.99 -18.95 -9.88
N SER A 41 -18.98 -18.88 -9.00
CA SER A 41 -20.35 -18.47 -9.36
C SER A 41 -20.47 -16.98 -9.72
N HIS A 42 -19.45 -16.17 -9.38
CA HIS A 42 -19.35 -14.76 -9.75
C HIS A 42 -18.67 -14.50 -11.12
N TYR A 43 -18.51 -15.53 -11.95
CA TYR A 43 -18.01 -15.37 -13.31
C TYR A 43 -19.08 -14.74 -14.22
N ASP A 44 -18.79 -13.54 -14.75
CA ASP A 44 -19.57 -12.90 -15.81
C ASP A 44 -19.10 -13.46 -17.15
N SER A 45 -19.87 -14.42 -17.68
CA SER A 45 -19.59 -15.07 -18.95
C SER A 45 -19.69 -14.15 -20.17
N GLU A 46 -20.39 -13.01 -20.06
CA GLU A 46 -20.51 -12.04 -21.16
C GLU A 46 -19.28 -11.15 -21.24
N LYS A 47 -18.70 -10.77 -20.10
CA LYS A 47 -17.47 -9.98 -20.04
C LYS A 47 -16.20 -10.83 -20.07
N GLY A 48 -16.31 -12.14 -19.83
CA GLY A 48 -15.15 -13.01 -19.65
C GLY A 48 -14.36 -12.67 -18.38
N GLU A 49 -15.02 -12.04 -17.42
CA GLU A 49 -14.42 -11.49 -16.21
C GLU A 49 -15.10 -12.09 -14.99
N PHE A 50 -14.36 -12.30 -13.91
CA PHE A 50 -14.96 -12.54 -12.61
C PHE A 50 -15.43 -11.18 -12.05
N GLY A 51 -16.70 -10.84 -12.33
CA GLY A 51 -17.31 -9.59 -11.91
C GLY A 51 -17.86 -9.69 -10.48
N GLY A 52 -17.09 -9.24 -9.49
CA GLY A 52 -17.57 -9.26 -8.11
C GLY A 52 -16.75 -8.44 -7.13
N PHE A 53 -17.20 -7.21 -6.90
CA PHE A 53 -16.90 -6.35 -5.75
C PHE A 53 -17.45 -6.99 -4.43
N GLY A 54 -17.17 -8.28 -4.23
CA GLY A 54 -17.78 -9.16 -3.24
C GLY A 54 -16.85 -10.27 -2.73
N SER A 55 -15.75 -10.56 -3.43
CA SER A 55 -14.61 -11.25 -2.81
C SER A 55 -13.69 -10.19 -2.20
N VAL A 56 -13.42 -10.30 -0.90
CA VAL A 56 -12.64 -9.33 -0.08
C VAL A 56 -11.14 -9.37 -0.42
N SER A 57 -10.81 -9.78 -1.64
CA SER A 57 -9.46 -10.02 -2.14
C SER A 57 -8.91 -8.75 -2.79
N GLY A 58 -7.83 -8.19 -2.23
CA GLY A 58 -7.00 -7.18 -2.89
C GLY A 58 -7.37 -5.73 -2.63
N LYS A 59 -8.23 -5.43 -1.65
CA LYS A 59 -8.54 -4.03 -1.29
C LYS A 59 -7.28 -3.32 -0.78
N ILE A 60 -6.88 -2.24 -1.45
CA ILE A 60 -5.79 -1.35 -1.04
C ILE A 60 -6.38 -0.06 -0.48
N GLU A 61 -5.99 0.32 0.74
CA GLU A 61 -6.38 1.58 1.38
C GLU A 61 -5.13 2.40 1.72
N ILE A 62 -5.11 3.67 1.33
CA ILE A 62 -4.02 4.59 1.72
C ILE A 62 -4.26 5.03 3.16
N GLU A 63 -3.34 4.68 4.05
CA GLU A 63 -3.42 4.99 5.48
C GLU A 63 -2.66 6.26 5.86
N ILE A 64 -1.57 6.58 5.16
CA ILE A 64 -0.75 7.77 5.44
C ILE A 64 -0.14 8.25 4.14
N LYS A 65 -0.14 9.56 3.93
CA LYS A 65 0.47 10.22 2.77
C LYS A 65 1.32 11.39 3.26
N ILE A 66 2.62 11.31 3.01
CA ILE A 66 3.62 12.28 3.47
C ILE A 66 4.24 12.96 2.25
N ASN A 67 4.28 14.29 2.23
CA ASN A 67 4.97 15.04 1.19
C ASN A 67 6.46 14.64 1.15
N HIS A 68 6.97 14.37 -0.04
CA HIS A 68 8.35 13.97 -0.28
C HIS A 68 9.01 14.94 -1.26
N GLU A 69 10.24 15.34 -0.96
CA GLU A 69 11.03 16.20 -1.83
C GLU A 69 11.67 15.37 -2.96
N GLY A 70 11.22 15.61 -4.19
CA GLY A 70 11.55 14.78 -5.36
C GLY A 70 10.85 13.42 -5.35
N GLU A 71 11.04 12.62 -6.40
CA GLU A 71 10.49 11.26 -6.47
C GLU A 71 11.14 10.31 -5.46
N VAL A 72 10.44 9.22 -5.16
CA VAL A 72 10.92 8.17 -4.26
C VAL A 72 11.49 7.01 -5.08
N ASN A 73 12.81 6.94 -5.21
CA ASN A 73 13.46 5.86 -5.97
C ASN A 73 13.51 4.54 -5.20
N ARG A 74 13.56 4.62 -3.87
CA ARG A 74 13.55 3.45 -2.98
C ARG A 74 13.03 3.87 -1.61
N ALA A 75 12.26 3.00 -0.97
CA ALA A 75 11.88 3.11 0.43
C ALA A 75 12.19 1.79 1.16
N ARG A 76 12.66 1.89 2.41
CA ARG A 76 12.92 0.76 3.30
C ARG A 76 12.54 1.13 4.73
N TYR A 77 11.83 0.24 5.41
CA TYR A 77 11.57 0.39 6.84
C TYR A 77 12.77 -0.10 7.65
N MET A 78 12.93 0.41 8.87
CA MET A 78 13.90 -0.08 9.84
C MET A 78 13.36 -1.34 10.53
N PRO A 79 14.02 -2.51 10.45
CA PRO A 79 13.51 -3.74 11.06
C PRO A 79 13.33 -3.66 12.58
N GLN A 80 14.20 -2.92 13.28
CA GLN A 80 14.15 -2.73 14.74
C GLN A 80 13.04 -1.76 15.17
N ASN A 81 12.62 -0.86 14.28
CA ASN A 81 11.53 0.08 14.51
C ASN A 81 10.79 0.34 13.19
N PRO A 82 9.78 -0.48 12.84
CA PRO A 82 9.08 -0.38 11.56
C PRO A 82 8.37 0.94 11.31
N CYS A 83 8.18 1.77 12.34
CA CYS A 83 7.64 3.12 12.21
C CYS A 83 8.59 4.09 11.46
N ILE A 84 9.88 3.76 11.40
CA ILE A 84 10.89 4.56 10.72
C ILE A 84 11.10 4.03 9.30
N ILE A 85 11.01 4.93 8.32
CA ILE A 85 11.23 4.65 6.91
C ILE A 85 12.30 5.58 6.36
N ALA A 86 13.30 5.01 5.68
CA ALA A 86 14.29 5.76 4.92
C ALA A 86 13.96 5.69 3.42
N THR A 87 14.09 6.82 2.73
CA THR A 87 13.87 6.92 1.28
C THR A 87 15.08 7.47 0.56
N LYS A 88 15.29 7.02 -0.69
CA LYS A 88 16.29 7.55 -1.60
C LYS A 88 15.62 8.55 -2.55
N THR A 89 16.09 9.80 -2.49
CA THR A 89 15.71 10.87 -3.43
C THR A 89 16.47 10.72 -4.76
N PRO A 90 16.20 11.58 -5.77
CA PRO A 90 16.97 11.64 -7.01
C PRO A 90 18.37 12.24 -6.83
N THR A 91 18.54 13.06 -5.78
CA THR A 91 19.82 13.67 -5.40
C THR A 91 20.72 12.67 -4.68
N SER A 92 21.74 13.11 -3.94
CA SER A 92 22.53 12.24 -3.05
C SER A 92 21.79 11.87 -1.76
N ASP A 93 20.70 12.58 -1.45
CA ASP A 93 20.18 12.63 -0.09
C ASP A 93 19.32 11.41 0.25
N VAL A 94 19.24 11.15 1.55
CA VAL A 94 18.37 10.13 2.14
C VAL A 94 17.49 10.83 3.16
N LEU A 95 16.19 10.72 2.99
CA LEU A 95 15.22 11.28 3.92
C LEU A 95 14.74 10.18 4.87
N VAL A 96 14.58 10.53 6.15
CA VAL A 96 14.15 9.60 7.20
C VAL A 96 12.86 10.12 7.82
N PHE A 97 11.83 9.30 7.76
CA PHE A 97 10.49 9.61 8.23
C PHE A 97 10.12 8.72 9.40
N ASP A 98 9.52 9.31 10.43
CA ASP A 98 8.75 8.60 11.44
C ASP A 98 7.28 8.81 11.10
N TYR A 99 6.65 7.82 10.45
CA TYR A 99 5.30 8.03 9.91
C TYR A 99 4.24 8.21 11.01
N THR A 100 4.53 7.87 12.27
CA THR A 100 3.60 8.07 13.39
C THR A 100 3.39 9.55 13.72
N LYS A 101 4.32 10.40 13.30
CA LYS A 101 4.25 11.86 13.47
C LYS A 101 3.49 12.57 12.34
N HIS A 102 3.01 11.82 11.36
CA HIS A 102 2.24 12.36 10.24
C HIS A 102 0.78 11.92 10.37
N PRO A 103 -0.19 12.84 10.17
CA PRO A 103 -1.59 12.50 10.28
C PRO A 103 -1.98 11.43 9.25
N SER A 104 -2.75 10.43 9.68
CA SER A 104 -3.20 9.32 8.84
C SER A 104 -4.22 9.76 7.76
N LYS A 105 -4.69 11.00 7.79
CA LYS A 105 -5.53 11.60 6.74
C LYS A 105 -5.26 13.10 6.73
N PRO A 106 -5.02 13.74 5.57
CA PRO A 106 -5.28 15.18 5.46
C PRO A 106 -6.77 15.48 5.70
#